data_AF-X1A1D3-F1
#
_entry.id   AF-X1A1D3-F1
#
_cell.length_a   1.000
_cell.length_b   1.000
_cell.length_c   1.000
_cell.angle_alpha   90.00
_cell.angle_beta   90.00
_cell.angle_gamma   90.00
#
_symmetry.space_group_name_H-M   'P 1'
#
loop_
_entity.id
_entity.type
_entity.pdbx_description
1 polymer ?
#
loop_
_entity_poly.entity_id
_entity_poly.type
_entity_poly.pdbx_seq_one_letter_code
_entity_poly.pdbx_strand_id
1 'polypeptide(L)'
;MEIPRVSPNADLAKQFIKEEMCAPWFAQWTWENYGKMMSYKPAYEGLKFKPDLLQNLMAVAEKSVHFPLYKEFAKVKDLAAREISAMLTLEQVPEKTLQNIREGLRQIDLTIVQ
;
A
#
# COMPACT_ATOMS: atom_id res chain seq x y z
N MET A 1 9.21 -5.23 1.57
CA MET A 1 10.59 -5.16 1.06
C MET A 1 10.83 -6.41 0.25
N GLU A 2 11.26 -6.28 -1.00
CA GLU A 2 11.46 -7.42 -1.89
C GLU A 2 12.95 -7.59 -2.18
N ILE A 3 13.43 -8.83 -2.13
CA ILE A 3 14.79 -9.19 -2.53
C ILE A 3 14.68 -9.89 -3.90
N PRO A 4 15.38 -9.40 -4.95
CA PRO A 4 15.36 -10.05 -6.24
C PRO A 4 15.79 -11.52 -6.14
N ARG A 5 14.99 -12.44 -6.72
CA ARG A 5 15.27 -13.88 -6.66
C ARG A 5 16.62 -14.27 -7.27
N VAL A 6 17.10 -13.48 -8.23
CA VAL A 6 18.37 -13.68 -8.94
C VAL A 6 19.58 -13.07 -8.23
N SER A 7 19.38 -12.41 -7.08
CA SER A 7 20.47 -11.73 -6.37
C SER A 7 21.46 -12.75 -5.79
N PRO A 8 22.77 -12.62 -6.07
CA PRO A 8 23.78 -13.48 -5.46
C PRO A 8 23.96 -13.20 -3.96
N ASN A 9 23.47 -12.05 -3.47
CA ASN A 9 23.66 -11.58 -2.09
C ASN A 9 22.36 -11.60 -1.28
N ALA A 10 21.46 -12.55 -1.58
CA ALA A 10 20.13 -12.60 -0.97
C ALA A 10 20.18 -12.68 0.56
N ASP A 11 21.14 -13.40 1.14
CA ASP A 11 21.23 -13.56 2.60
C ASP A 11 21.75 -12.30 3.30
N LEU A 12 22.72 -11.60 2.72
CA LEU A 12 23.17 -10.30 3.22
C LEU A 12 22.02 -9.28 3.16
N ALA A 13 21.25 -9.27 2.08
CA ALA A 13 20.08 -8.40 1.96
C ALA A 13 19.02 -8.71 3.05
N LYS A 14 18.77 -9.98 3.37
CA LYS A 14 17.89 -10.37 4.48
C LYS A 14 18.42 -9.87 5.83
N GLN A 15 19.71 -10.00 6.08
CA GLN A 15 20.34 -9.51 7.32
C GLN A 15 20.20 -7.99 7.43
N PHE A 16 20.59 -7.25 6.40
CA PHE A 16 20.46 -5.80 6.37
C PHE A 16 19.01 -5.33 6.61
N ILE A 17 18.03 -5.98 5.98
CA ILE A 17 16.62 -5.67 6.20
C ILE A 17 16.24 -5.86 7.68
N LYS A 18 16.66 -6.97 8.29
CA LYS A 18 16.32 -7.28 9.69
C LYS A 18 17.02 -6.37 10.68
N GLU A 19 18.28 -6.06 10.46
CA GLU A 19 19.14 -5.40 11.44
C GLU A 19 19.10 -3.88 11.30
N GLU A 20 19.06 -3.37 10.07
CA GLU A 20 19.12 -1.92 9.81
C GLU A 20 17.74 -1.36 9.46
N MET A 21 17.04 -1.97 8.49
CA MET A 21 15.74 -1.42 8.04
C MET A 21 14.59 -1.68 9.02
N CYS A 22 14.74 -2.67 9.90
CA CYS A 22 13.78 -2.92 10.98
C CYS A 22 14.25 -2.37 12.34
N ALA A 23 15.38 -1.68 12.39
CA ALA A 23 15.89 -1.09 13.63
C ALA A 23 14.94 0.01 14.16
N PRO A 24 14.87 0.20 15.49
CA PRO A 24 14.11 1.30 16.09
C PRO A 24 14.55 2.68 15.58
N TRP A 25 15.86 2.89 15.38
CA TRP A 25 16.39 4.16 14.88
C TRP A 25 15.86 4.48 13.47
N PHE A 26 15.72 3.46 12.62
CA PHE A 26 15.26 3.63 11.25
C PHE A 26 13.76 3.94 11.23
N ALA A 27 12.97 3.27 12.06
CA ALA A 27 11.55 3.58 12.24
C ALA A 27 11.34 5.04 12.68
N GLN A 28 12.11 5.50 13.66
CA GLN A 28 12.06 6.89 14.12
C GLN A 28 12.47 7.87 13.02
N TRP A 29 13.61 7.63 12.38
CA TRP A 29 14.13 8.52 11.34
C TRP A 29 13.19 8.62 10.14
N THR A 30 12.63 7.49 9.67
CA THR A 30 11.69 7.48 8.54
C THR A 30 10.37 8.16 8.85
N TRP A 31 9.86 8.02 10.08
CA TRP A 31 8.68 8.72 10.55
C TRP A 31 8.91 10.23 10.62
N GLU A 32 10.02 10.66 11.23
CA GLU A 32 10.34 12.08 11.43
C GLU A 32 10.59 12.82 10.11
N ASN A 33 11.27 12.18 9.15
CA ASN A 33 11.68 12.84 7.91
C ASN A 33 10.66 12.69 6.77
N TYR A 34 9.88 11.60 6.75
CA TYR A 34 8.97 11.30 5.62
C TYR A 34 7.54 11.00 6.05
N GLY A 35 7.22 10.92 7.34
CA GLY A 35 5.91 10.50 7.82
C GLY A 35 5.56 9.05 7.43
N LYS A 36 6.56 8.22 7.13
CA LYS A 36 6.34 6.83 6.70
C LYS A 36 6.03 5.95 7.91
N MET A 37 4.97 5.15 7.76
CA MET A 37 4.55 4.17 8.75
C MET A 37 5.20 2.80 8.47
N MET A 38 5.75 2.17 9.51
CA MET A 38 6.36 0.84 9.40
C MET A 38 5.32 -0.27 9.60
N SER A 39 5.42 -1.38 8.86
CA SER A 39 4.40 -2.43 8.90
C SER A 39 4.45 -3.35 10.13
N TYR A 40 5.26 -3.04 11.15
CA TYR A 40 5.44 -3.88 12.35
C TYR A 40 5.27 -3.06 13.64
N LYS A 41 4.61 -3.64 14.64
CA LYS A 41 4.22 -2.94 15.88
C LYS A 41 5.41 -2.36 16.69
N PRO A 42 6.53 -3.09 16.88
CA PRO A 42 7.67 -2.56 17.64
C PRO A 42 8.26 -1.25 17.08
N ALA A 43 8.05 -0.94 15.80
CA ALA A 43 8.52 0.30 15.19
C ALA A 43 7.97 1.57 15.86
N TYR A 44 6.81 1.46 16.52
CA TYR A 44 6.09 2.58 17.08
C TYR A 44 6.37 2.79 18.58
N GLU A 45 7.06 1.85 19.21
CA GLU A 45 7.41 1.93 20.62
C GLU A 45 8.41 3.08 20.84
N GLY A 46 8.01 4.05 21.65
CA GLY A 46 8.86 5.19 22.00
C GLY A 46 8.96 6.28 20.93
N LEU A 47 8.16 6.24 19.86
CA LEU A 47 8.06 7.37 18.92
C LEU A 47 7.46 8.60 19.62
N LYS A 48 8.18 9.72 19.58
CA LYS A 48 7.80 10.98 20.24
C LYS A 48 7.33 12.06 19.27
N PHE A 49 7.63 11.91 17.99
CA PHE A 49 7.30 12.91 16.98
C PHE A 49 5.82 12.82 16.58
N LYS A 50 5.07 13.93 16.74
CA LYS A 50 3.66 14.06 16.34
C LYS A 50 2.76 12.88 16.79
N PRO A 51 2.64 12.63 18.11
CA PRO A 51 1.89 11.49 18.65
C PRO A 51 0.42 11.49 18.21
N ASP A 52 -0.23 12.65 18.14
CA ASP A 52 -1.64 12.77 17.72
C ASP A 52 -1.85 12.33 16.26
N LEU A 53 -0.91 12.69 15.37
CA LEU A 53 -0.96 12.27 13.97
C LEU A 53 -0.79 10.76 13.86
N LEU A 54 0.16 10.19 14.62
CA LEU A 54 0.38 8.76 14.65
C LEU A 54 -0.88 8.02 15.13
N GLN A 55 -1.50 8.48 16.23
CA GLN A 55 -2.73 7.89 16.76
C GLN A 55 -3.88 7.93 15.73
N ASN A 56 -4.06 9.08 15.05
CA ASN A 56 -5.08 9.21 14.02
C ASN A 56 -4.82 8.28 12.82
N LEU A 57 -3.58 8.17 12.36
CA LEU A 57 -3.23 7.26 11.26
C LEU A 57 -3.42 5.79 11.64
N MET A 58 -3.10 5.41 12.88
CA MET A 58 -3.35 4.06 13.39
C MET A 58 -4.86 3.76 13.43
N ALA A 59 -5.68 4.71 13.88
CA ALA A 59 -7.14 4.57 13.88
C ALA A 59 -7.73 4.46 12.45
N VAL A 60 -7.13 5.14 11.45
CA VAL A 60 -7.50 4.98 10.04
C VAL A 60 -7.08 3.61 9.52
N ALA A 61 -5.86 3.17 9.84
CA ALA A 61 -5.34 1.87 9.42
C ALA A 61 -6.20 0.70 9.95
N GLU A 62 -6.66 0.78 11.20
CA GLU A 62 -7.55 -0.23 11.81
C GLU A 62 -8.91 -0.37 11.10
N LYS A 63 -9.40 0.70 10.48
CA LYS A 63 -10.66 0.71 9.72
C LYS A 63 -10.46 0.44 8.23
N SER A 64 -9.22 0.38 7.77
CA SER A 64 -8.88 0.20 6.38
C SER A 64 -8.88 -1.28 6.00
N VAL A 65 -9.07 -1.56 4.71
CA VAL A 65 -8.89 -2.89 4.13
C VAL A 65 -7.63 -2.92 3.31
N HIS A 66 -6.91 -4.04 3.35
CA HIS A 66 -5.74 -4.26 2.49
C HIS A 66 -6.19 -4.42 1.04
N PHE A 67 -5.43 -3.82 0.11
CA PHE A 67 -5.64 -4.04 -1.31
C PHE A 67 -5.54 -5.53 -1.64
N PRO A 68 -6.44 -6.06 -2.48
CA PRO A 68 -6.36 -7.44 -2.91
C PRO A 68 -5.14 -7.65 -3.82
N LEU A 69 -4.41 -8.74 -3.60
CA LEU A 69 -3.26 -9.14 -4.42
C LEU A 69 -3.74 -9.91 -5.67
N TYR A 70 -4.58 -9.28 -6.49
CA TYR A 70 -5.03 -9.91 -7.74
C TYR A 70 -3.88 -10.07 -8.72
N LYS A 71 -3.89 -11.18 -9.45
CA LYS A 71 -2.92 -11.47 -10.51
C LYS A 71 -2.84 -10.34 -11.55
N GLU A 72 -3.98 -9.73 -11.86
CA GLU A 72 -4.06 -8.58 -12.77
C GLU A 72 -4.47 -7.27 -12.05
N PHE A 73 -4.01 -7.07 -10.80
CA PHE A 73 -4.34 -5.86 -10.02
C PHE A 73 -4.00 -4.54 -10.74
N ALA A 74 -2.95 -4.51 -11.55
CA ALA A 74 -2.61 -3.34 -12.36
C ALA A 74 -3.76 -2.95 -13.31
N LYS A 75 -4.40 -3.92 -13.97
CA LYS A 75 -5.55 -3.66 -14.85
C LYS A 75 -6.76 -3.16 -14.06
N VAL A 76 -6.96 -3.66 -12.84
CA VAL A 76 -8.03 -3.17 -11.94
C VAL A 76 -7.79 -1.70 -11.60
N LYS A 77 -6.55 -1.35 -11.24
CA LYS A 77 -6.17 0.04 -10.92
C LYS A 77 -6.36 0.97 -12.11
N ASP A 78 -5.93 0.57 -13.30
CA ASP A 78 -6.03 1.38 -14.51
C ASP A 78 -7.50 1.59 -14.92
N LEU A 79 -8.32 0.54 -14.85
CA LEU A 79 -9.76 0.62 -15.07
C LEU A 79 -10.41 1.60 -14.09
N ALA A 80 -10.17 1.42 -12.78
CA ALA A 80 -10.74 2.28 -11.76
C ALA A 80 -10.31 3.74 -11.93
N ALA A 81 -9.01 3.98 -12.18
CA ALA A 81 -8.48 5.32 -12.40
C ALA A 81 -9.14 6.00 -13.62
N ARG A 82 -9.20 5.32 -14.76
CA ARG A 82 -9.82 5.85 -15.98
C ARG A 82 -11.28 6.22 -15.77
N GLU A 83 -12.08 5.29 -15.25
CA GLU A 83 -13.52 5.51 -15.11
C GLU A 83 -13.81 6.59 -14.04
N ILE A 84 -13.14 6.53 -12.88
CA ILE A 84 -13.33 7.54 -11.83
C ILE A 84 -12.88 8.92 -12.31
N SER A 85 -11.76 9.03 -13.03
CA SER A 85 -11.31 10.32 -13.58
C SER A 85 -12.35 10.93 -14.53
N ALA A 86 -12.89 10.16 -15.48
CA ALA A 86 -13.92 10.65 -16.39
C ALA A 86 -15.23 11.06 -15.65
N MET A 87 -15.54 10.41 -14.52
CA MET A 87 -16.67 10.83 -13.67
C MET A 87 -16.39 12.17 -13.00
N LEU A 88 -15.17 12.35 -12.47
CA LEU A 88 -14.76 13.58 -11.78
C LEU A 88 -14.64 14.78 -12.73
N THR A 89 -14.33 14.54 -14.01
CA THR A 89 -14.33 15.58 -15.06
C THR A 89 -15.71 15.83 -15.69
N LEU A 90 -16.76 15.19 -15.16
CA LEU A 90 -18.15 15.30 -15.63
C LEU A 90 -18.38 14.79 -17.07
N GLU A 91 -17.46 13.99 -17.60
CA GLU A 91 -17.63 13.29 -18.89
C GLU A 91 -18.58 12.10 -18.77
N GLN A 92 -18.76 11.56 -17.57
CA GLN A 92 -19.74 10.51 -17.27
C GLN A 92 -20.41 10.67 -15.90
N VAL A 93 -21.62 10.12 -15.79
CA VAL A 93 -22.37 10.07 -14.53
C VAL A 93 -21.96 8.87 -13.66
N PRO A 94 -22.18 8.92 -12.33
CA PRO A 94 -21.79 7.84 -11.41
C PRO A 94 -22.35 6.46 -11.77
N GLU A 95 -23.59 6.39 -12.25
CA GLU A 95 -24.26 5.14 -12.61
C GLU A 95 -23.56 4.47 -13.80
N LYS A 96 -23.18 5.28 -14.80
CA LYS A 96 -22.46 4.80 -15.98
C LYS A 96 -21.04 4.38 -15.62
N THR A 97 -20.39 5.14 -14.75
CA THR A 97 -19.06 4.82 -14.22
C THR A 97 -19.06 3.46 -13.53
N LEU A 98 -20.02 3.23 -12.62
CA LEU A 98 -20.16 1.97 -11.91
C LEU A 98 -20.46 0.80 -12.85
N GLN A 99 -21.31 1.01 -13.86
CA GLN A 99 -21.59 0.01 -14.88
C GLN A 99 -20.31 -0.37 -15.65
N ASN A 100 -19.56 0.62 -16.15
CA ASN A 100 -18.35 0.39 -16.91
C ASN A 100 -17.28 -0.34 -16.10
N ILE A 101 -17.11 0.02 -14.81
CA ILE A 101 -16.20 -0.69 -13.91
C ILE A 101 -16.64 -2.15 -13.74
N ARG A 102 -17.93 -2.41 -13.49
CA ARG A 102 -18.44 -3.78 -13.34
C ARG A 102 -18.26 -4.61 -14.60
N GLU A 103 -18.48 -4.04 -15.77
CA GLU A 103 -18.29 -4.71 -17.06
C GLU A 103 -16.80 -4.98 -17.32
N GLY A 104 -15.93 -3.99 -17.08
CA GLY A 104 -14.48 -4.14 -17.27
C GLY A 104 -13.87 -5.18 -16.33
N LEU A 105 -14.33 -5.25 -15.06
CA LEU A 105 -13.86 -6.25 -14.10
C LEU A 105 -14.13 -7.69 -14.54
N ARG A 106 -15.16 -7.95 -15.36
CA ARG A 106 -15.45 -9.30 -15.89
C ARG A 106 -14.38 -9.82 -16.84
N GLN A 107 -13.54 -8.93 -17.37
CA GLN A 107 -12.47 -9.26 -18.32
C GLN A 107 -11.09 -9.37 -17.65
N ILE A 108 -11.01 -9.16 -16.33
CA ILE A 108 -9.76 -9.13 -15.58
C ILE A 108 -9.67 -10.39 -14.71
N ASP A 109 -8.51 -11.04 -14.68
CA ASP A 109 -8.26 -12.18 -13.78
C ASP A 109 -8.06 -11.69 -12.34
N LEU A 110 -9.15 -11.80 -11.57
CA LEU A 110 -9.21 -11.43 -10.15
C LEU A 110 -8.80 -12.57 -9.21
N THR A 111 -8.12 -13.60 -9.70
CA THR A 111 -7.56 -14.64 -8.83
C THR A 111 -6.52 -14.02 -7.89
N ILE A 112 -6.62 -14.32 -6.59
CA ILE A 112 -5.70 -13.83 -5.56
C ILE A 112 -4.39 -14.63 -5.66
N VAL A 113 -3.27 -13.91 -5.74
CA VAL A 113 -1.92 -14.47 -5.62
C VAL A 113 -1.54 -14.44 -4.14
N GLN A 114 -1.47 -15.63 -3.52
CA GLN A 114 -0.92 -15.82 -2.18
C GLN A 114 0.52 -16.29 -2.25
#